data_AF-A0A2N1QC84-F1
#
_entry.id   AF-A0A2N1QC84-F1
#
_cell.length_a   1.000
_cell.length_b   1.000
_cell.length_c   1.000
_cell.angle_alpha   90.00
_cell.angle_beta   90.00
_cell.angle_gamma   90.00
#
_symmetry.space_group_name_H-M   'P 1'
#
loop_
_entity.id
_entity.type
_entity.pdbx_description
1 polymer ?
#
loop_
_entity_poly.entity_id
_entity_poly.type
_entity_poly.pdbx_seq_one_letter_code
_entity_poly.pdbx_strand_id
1 'polypeptide(L)'
;MKLNEILEQLSRYKEGLTEQRWTMDDFILTNEYINFVRIDTSNKAGGATVKQGKQWSIIFERTTNLMLEDLSTFKELAQKSGYIRITPRVNYPGQYGIRFYNMAKNPDVKFLIYLFNYLFK
;
A
#
# COMPACT_ATOMS: atom_id res chain seq x y z
N MET A 1 -11.99 -7.63 -7.96
CA MET A 1 -11.32 -8.83 -7.43
C MET A 1 -11.94 -9.22 -6.10
N LYS A 2 -11.93 -10.51 -5.77
CA LYS A 2 -12.24 -11.01 -4.42
C LYS A 2 -11.00 -10.93 -3.54
N LEU A 3 -11.16 -10.92 -2.22
CA LEU A 3 -10.04 -10.85 -1.26
C LEU A 3 -8.94 -11.88 -1.54
N ASN A 4 -9.31 -13.14 -1.81
CA ASN A 4 -8.34 -14.21 -2.06
C ASN A 4 -7.42 -13.90 -3.25
N GLU A 5 -7.94 -13.27 -4.30
CA GLU A 5 -7.15 -12.89 -5.48
C GLU A 5 -6.17 -11.75 -5.13
N ILE A 6 -6.55 -10.83 -4.23
CA ILE A 6 -5.67 -9.75 -3.75
C ILE A 6 -4.54 -10.35 -2.91
N LEU A 7 -4.87 -11.27 -2.00
CA LEU A 7 -3.88 -11.95 -1.16
C LEU A 7 -2.89 -12.78 -2.00
N GLU A 8 -3.38 -13.47 -3.03
CA GLU A 8 -2.53 -14.21 -3.97
C GLU A 8 -1.61 -13.29 -4.77
N GLN A 9 -2.10 -12.15 -5.26
CA GLN A 9 -1.23 -11.20 -5.95
C GLN A 9 -0.19 -10.60 -4.99
N LEU A 10 -0.60 -10.25 -3.77
CA LEU A 10 0.31 -9.76 -2.74
C LEU A 10 1.42 -10.76 -2.44
N SER A 11 1.14 -12.07 -2.36
CA SER A 11 2.19 -13.06 -2.13
C SER A 11 3.22 -13.08 -3.26
N ARG A 12 2.78 -12.98 -4.52
CA ARG A 12 3.68 -12.92 -5.71
C ARG A 12 4.62 -11.71 -5.69
N TYR A 13 4.18 -10.59 -5.11
CA TYR A 13 5.04 -9.42 -4.96
C TYR A 13 6.10 -9.56 -3.86
N LYS A 14 5.92 -10.50 -2.92
CA LYS A 14 6.92 -10.83 -1.89
C LYS A 14 8.02 -11.77 -2.42
N GLU A 15 7.77 -12.44 -3.54
CA GLU A 15 8.68 -13.42 -4.12
C GLU A 15 9.75 -12.79 -5.03
N GLY A 16 10.97 -13.32 -4.95
CA GLY A 16 12.08 -12.98 -5.82
C GLY A 16 13.12 -12.06 -5.19
N LEU A 17 14.02 -11.54 -6.03
CA LEU A 17 15.07 -10.63 -5.60
C LEU A 17 14.52 -9.22 -5.42
N THR A 18 14.98 -8.54 -4.37
CA THR A 18 14.59 -7.15 -4.09
C THR A 18 15.49 -6.19 -4.85
N GLU A 19 14.93 -5.36 -5.71
CA GLU A 19 15.67 -4.29 -6.37
C GLU A 19 15.98 -3.16 -5.37
N GLN A 20 17.26 -2.78 -5.24
CA GLN A 20 17.67 -1.68 -4.38
C GLN A 20 17.38 -0.31 -5.02
N ARG A 21 16.12 0.13 -4.93
CA ARG A 21 15.69 1.41 -5.49
C ARG A 21 14.61 2.07 -4.65
N TRP A 22 14.72 3.40 -4.50
CA TRP A 22 13.65 4.26 -4.02
C TRP A 22 12.92 4.86 -5.22
N THR A 23 11.58 4.76 -5.24
CA THR A 23 10.74 5.44 -6.22
C THR A 23 9.64 6.23 -5.52
N MET A 24 9.25 7.33 -6.17
CA MET A 24 8.07 8.13 -5.84
C MET A 24 7.35 8.34 -7.16
N ASP A 25 6.43 7.44 -7.46
CA ASP A 25 5.73 7.40 -8.74
C ASP A 25 4.34 8.01 -8.55
N ASP A 26 4.03 9.04 -9.34
CA ASP A 26 2.70 9.67 -9.31
C ASP A 26 1.64 8.66 -9.72
N PHE A 27 0.58 8.60 -8.92
CA PHE A 27 -0.52 7.66 -9.14
C PHE A 27 -1.79 8.26 -8.57
N ILE A 28 -2.60 8.82 -9.46
CA ILE A 28 -3.80 9.57 -9.09
C ILE A 28 -5.03 8.70 -9.32
N LEU A 29 -5.74 8.39 -8.23
CA LEU A 29 -7.07 7.79 -8.23
C LEU A 29 -7.90 8.48 -7.15
N THR A 30 -9.08 8.94 -7.51
CA THR A 30 -9.92 9.74 -6.61
C THR A 30 -11.32 9.16 -6.53
N ASN A 31 -11.91 9.20 -5.32
CA ASN A 31 -13.35 9.03 -5.11
C ASN A 31 -13.85 10.08 -4.11
N GLU A 32 -15.10 9.95 -3.68
CA GLU A 32 -15.73 10.88 -2.73
C GLU A 32 -15.09 10.87 -1.33
N TYR A 33 -14.33 9.84 -0.96
CA TYR A 33 -13.75 9.64 0.37
C TYR A 33 -12.25 10.00 0.46
N ILE A 34 -11.48 9.69 -0.58
CA ILE A 34 -10.03 9.86 -0.62
C ILE A 34 -9.51 10.24 -2.00
N ASN A 35 -8.32 10.82 -2.00
CA ASN A 35 -7.49 11.04 -3.16
C ASN A 35 -6.17 10.27 -3.01
N PHE A 36 -5.94 9.24 -3.82
CA PHE A 36 -4.62 8.64 -3.98
C PHE A 36 -3.73 9.60 -4.75
N VAL A 37 -2.55 9.87 -4.21
CA VAL A 37 -1.64 10.91 -4.71
C VAL A 37 -0.49 10.27 -5.47
N ARG A 38 0.16 9.28 -4.84
CA ARG A 38 1.39 8.67 -5.34
C ARG A 38 1.72 7.37 -4.62
N ILE A 39 2.72 6.68 -5.12
CA ILE A 39 3.24 5.45 -4.54
C ILE A 39 4.73 5.61 -4.27
N ASP A 40 5.07 5.46 -3.00
CA ASP A 40 6.46 5.47 -2.56
C ASP A 40 6.89 4.01 -2.38
N THR A 41 7.91 3.56 -3.11
CA THR A 41 8.55 2.26 -2.85
C THR A 41 9.96 2.49 -2.34
N SER A 42 10.27 2.03 -1.14
CA SER A 42 11.60 2.21 -0.55
C SER A 42 12.06 0.92 0.10
N ASN A 43 13.31 0.57 -0.09
CA ASN A 43 13.97 -0.34 0.83
C ASN A 43 14.21 0.45 2.11
N LYS A 44 13.61 0.04 3.23
CA LYS A 44 13.95 0.68 4.50
C LYS A 44 15.46 0.52 4.69
N ALA A 45 16.15 1.62 4.99
CA ALA A 45 17.57 1.63 5.34
C ALA A 45 17.81 0.66 6.51
N GLY A 46 18.13 -0.58 6.19
CA GLY A 46 18.30 -1.65 7.16
C GLY A 46 19.75 -2.09 7.31
N GLY A 47 20.67 -1.42 6.62
CA GLY A 47 22.05 -1.87 6.51
C GLY A 47 22.15 -3.29 5.97
N ALA A 48 23.33 -3.91 6.13
CA ALA A 48 23.63 -5.28 5.69
C ALA A 48 22.76 -6.37 6.37
N THR A 49 21.94 -6.02 7.36
CA THR A 49 21.14 -6.94 8.19
C THR A 49 19.69 -7.10 7.77
N VAL A 50 19.08 -6.13 7.08
CA VAL A 50 17.72 -6.31 6.52
C VAL A 50 17.84 -6.96 5.16
N LYS A 51 17.78 -8.29 5.16
CA LYS A 51 18.08 -9.07 3.96
C LYS A 51 17.13 -8.76 2.80
N GLN A 52 15.82 -8.63 2.97
CA GLN A 52 14.88 -8.61 1.83
C GLN A 52 13.56 -7.93 2.20
N GLY A 53 13.24 -6.79 1.57
CA GLY A 53 11.92 -6.18 1.73
C GLY A 53 11.87 -4.68 1.41
N LYS A 54 11.35 -4.34 0.24
CA LYS A 54 10.72 -3.06 -0.03
C LYS A 54 9.52 -2.87 0.90
N GLN A 55 9.37 -1.66 1.39
CA GLN A 55 8.11 -1.14 1.87
C GLN A 55 7.46 -0.38 0.72
N TRP A 56 6.18 -0.66 0.46
CA TRP A 56 5.36 0.24 -0.34
C TRP A 56 4.56 1.13 0.57
N SER A 57 4.35 2.38 0.16
CA SER A 57 3.40 3.28 0.78
C SER A 57 2.53 3.87 -0.33
N ILE A 58 1.26 3.47 -0.39
CA ILE A 58 0.27 4.14 -1.24
C ILE A 58 -0.17 5.38 -0.46
N ILE A 59 0.22 6.55 -0.93
CA ILE A 59 -0.04 7.82 -0.27
C ILE A 59 -1.42 8.33 -0.68
N PHE A 60 -2.22 8.70 0.31
CA PHE A 60 -3.55 9.22 0.10
C PHE A 60 -3.87 10.39 1.01
N GLU A 61 -4.72 11.27 0.50
CA GLU A 61 -5.37 12.36 1.23
C GLU A 61 -6.81 11.99 1.49
N ARG A 62 -7.31 12.28 2.69
CA ARG A 62 -8.73 12.16 2.98
C ARG A 62 -9.49 13.38 2.50
N THR A 63 -10.63 13.18 1.85
CA THR A 63 -11.57 14.27 1.49
C THR A 63 -12.72 14.37 2.49
N THR A 64 -12.92 13.34 3.32
CA THR A 64 -13.95 13.27 4.36
C THR A 64 -13.35 12.85 5.71
N ASN A 65 -14.19 12.74 6.75
CA ASN A 65 -13.78 12.22 8.06
C ASN A 65 -13.65 10.69 8.09
N LEU A 66 -13.99 9.98 7.01
CA LEU A 66 -13.90 8.53 6.93
C LEU A 66 -12.43 8.08 6.96
N MET A 67 -12.07 7.20 7.89
CA MET A 67 -10.76 6.56 7.88
C MET A 67 -10.84 5.26 7.07
N LEU A 68 -9.82 4.99 6.25
CA LEU A 68 -9.68 3.69 5.59
C LEU A 68 -9.68 2.53 6.60
N GLU A 69 -9.20 2.76 7.83
CA GLU A 69 -9.25 1.78 8.93
C GLU A 69 -10.67 1.41 9.34
N ASP A 70 -11.68 2.23 9.03
CA ASP A 70 -13.08 1.95 9.34
C ASP A 70 -13.74 1.03 8.32
N LEU A 71 -13.18 0.94 7.10
CA LEU A 71 -13.71 0.10 6.03
C LEU A 71 -13.57 -1.39 6.39
N SER A 72 -14.69 -2.12 6.33
CA SER A 72 -14.71 -3.56 6.61
C SER A 72 -13.76 -4.34 5.68
N THR A 73 -13.72 -3.95 4.42
CA THR A 73 -12.82 -4.49 3.38
C THR A 73 -11.34 -4.30 3.74
N PHE A 74 -10.97 -3.13 4.26
CA PHE A 74 -9.61 -2.86 4.74
C PHE A 74 -9.28 -3.68 5.98
N LYS A 75 -10.16 -3.72 6.98
CA LYS A 75 -9.97 -4.51 8.20
C LYS A 75 -9.72 -5.98 7.87
N GLU A 76 -10.52 -6.54 6.98
CA GLU A 76 -10.39 -7.92 6.52
C GLU A 76 -9.05 -8.15 5.81
N LEU A 77 -8.66 -7.26 4.89
CA LEU A 77 -7.38 -7.33 4.17
C LEU A 77 -6.19 -7.22 5.12
N ALA A 78 -6.21 -6.27 6.06
CA ALA A 78 -5.14 -6.07 7.04
C ALA A 78 -5.00 -7.29 7.97
N GLN A 79 -6.12 -7.84 8.45
CA GLN A 79 -6.14 -9.02 9.29
C GLN A 79 -5.60 -10.27 8.57
N LYS A 80 -6.03 -10.51 7.33
CA LYS A 80 -5.64 -11.71 6.57
C LYS A 80 -4.22 -11.63 6.02
N SER A 81 -3.74 -10.45 5.66
CA SER A 81 -2.35 -10.28 5.20
C SER A 81 -1.35 -10.29 6.35
N GLY A 82 -1.65 -9.65 7.48
CA GLY A 82 -0.76 -9.52 8.63
C GLY A 82 0.42 -8.54 8.45
N TYR A 83 0.56 -7.91 7.28
CA TYR A 83 1.67 -7.00 6.95
C TYR A 83 1.21 -5.71 6.23
N ILE A 84 -0.07 -5.36 6.32
CA ILE A 84 -0.62 -4.11 5.78
C ILE A 84 -1.08 -3.23 6.95
N ARG A 85 -0.70 -1.95 6.94
CA ARG A 85 -1.07 -0.98 7.99
C ARG A 85 -1.30 0.40 7.42
N ILE A 86 -2.15 1.20 8.05
CA ILE A 86 -2.25 2.64 7.77
C ILE A 86 -1.35 3.39 8.73
N THR A 87 -0.71 4.44 8.23
CA THR A 87 0.14 5.31 9.04
C THR A 87 -0.03 6.76 8.64
N PRO A 88 -0.12 7.71 9.58
CA PRO A 88 -0.10 9.13 9.26
C PRO A 88 1.29 9.55 8.75
N ARG A 89 1.33 10.57 7.88
CA ARG A 89 2.59 11.23 7.49
C ARG A 89 2.87 12.40 8.43
N VAL A 90 3.94 12.31 9.21
CA VAL A 90 4.29 13.29 10.25
C VAL A 90 4.37 14.73 9.73
N ASN A 91 4.94 14.94 8.54
CA ASN A 91 5.16 16.27 7.97
C ASN A 91 4.08 16.71 6.97
N TYR A 92 3.01 15.92 6.79
CA TYR A 92 1.96 16.19 5.80
C TYR A 92 0.59 15.96 6.45
N PRO A 93 0.04 16.95 7.18
CA PRO A 93 -1.25 16.84 7.83
C PRO A 93 -2.36 16.44 6.84
N GLY A 94 -3.20 15.48 7.22
CA GLY A 94 -4.27 14.95 6.36
C GLY A 94 -3.82 13.90 5.35
N GLN A 95 -2.51 13.64 5.22
CA GLN A 95 -1.98 12.56 4.40
C GLN A 95 -1.63 11.32 5.21
N TYR A 96 -1.91 10.17 4.61
CA TYR A 96 -1.70 8.86 5.18
C TYR A 96 -1.04 7.96 4.14
N GLY A 97 -0.39 6.89 4.62
CA GLY A 97 0.17 5.85 3.78
C GLY A 97 -0.43 4.50 4.13
N ILE A 98 -0.99 3.79 3.14
CA ILE A 98 -1.23 2.35 3.23
C ILE A 98 0.11 1.66 3.01
N ARG A 99 0.69 1.12 4.08
CA ARG A 99 2.01 0.50 4.09
C ARG A 99 1.91 -1.00 3.89
N PHE A 100 2.70 -1.49 2.94
CA PHE A 100 2.89 -2.91 2.65
C PHE A 100 4.33 -3.27 2.99
N TYR A 101 4.53 -4.20 3.92
CA TYR A 101 5.86 -4.62 4.37
C TYR A 101 6.34 -5.91 3.70
N ASN A 102 7.66 -6.07 3.63
CA ASN A 102 8.35 -7.27 3.13
C ASN A 102 7.95 -7.61 1.69
N MET A 103 8.00 -6.63 0.79
CA MET A 103 7.76 -6.81 -0.64
C MET A 103 9.09 -6.94 -1.39
N ALA A 104 9.18 -7.80 -2.40
CA ALA A 104 10.38 -7.91 -3.23
C ALA A 104 10.31 -6.99 -4.45
N LYS A 105 9.12 -6.86 -5.05
CA LYS A 105 8.87 -6.12 -6.29
C LYS A 105 8.11 -4.82 -6.02
N ASN A 106 7.99 -3.94 -7.02
CA ASN A 106 7.06 -2.81 -6.96
C ASN A 106 5.65 -3.27 -7.35
N PRO A 107 4.58 -2.61 -6.88
CA PRO A 107 3.23 -2.89 -7.38
C PRO A 107 3.10 -2.38 -8.81
N ASP A 108 2.20 -3.00 -9.59
CA ASP A 108 1.80 -2.46 -10.89
C ASP A 108 0.45 -1.73 -10.82
N VAL A 109 0.21 -0.86 -11.81
CA VAL A 109 -1.01 -0.04 -11.94
C VAL A 109 -2.29 -0.87 -11.89
N LYS A 110 -2.28 -2.07 -12.49
CA LYS A 110 -3.46 -2.94 -12.54
C LYS A 110 -3.83 -3.45 -11.15
N PHE A 111 -2.86 -3.91 -10.37
CA PHE A 111 -3.07 -4.31 -8.98
C PHE A 111 -3.61 -3.15 -8.13
N LEU A 112 -3.05 -1.95 -8.31
CA LEU A 112 -3.43 -0.75 -7.54
C LEU A 112 -4.89 -0.34 -7.78
N ILE A 113 -5.33 -0.37 -9.04
CA ILE A 113 -6.74 -0.13 -9.41
C ILE A 113 -7.65 -1.18 -8.76
N TYR A 114 -7.26 -2.46 -8.78
CA TYR A 114 -8.08 -3.50 -8.16
C TYR A 114 -8.14 -3.40 -6.64
N LEU A 115 -7.02 -3.07 -6.00
CA LEU A 115 -6.98 -2.81 -4.58
C LEU A 115 -7.91 -1.65 -4.22
N PHE A 116 -7.83 -0.53 -4.96
CA PHE A 116 -8.72 0.61 -4.77
C PHE A 116 -10.20 0.21 -4.86
N ASN A 117 -10.58 -0.47 -5.94
CA ASN A 117 -11.96 -0.91 -6.15
C ASN A 117 -12.44 -1.89 -5.07
N TYR A 118 -11.55 -2.70 -4.51
CA TYR A 118 -11.90 -3.61 -3.41
C TYR A 118 -12.10 -2.87 -2.09
N LEU A 119 -11.25 -1.88 -1.78
CA LEU A 119 -11.37 -1.10 -0.55
C LEU A 119 -12.72 -0.36 -0.49
N PHE A 120 -13.20 0.15 -1.62
CA PHE A 120 -14.40 0.98 -1.71
C PHE A 120 -15.61 0.28 -2.35
N LYS A 121 -15.68 -1.05 -2.26
CA LYS A 121 -16.82 -1.83 -2.73
C LYS A 121 -17.94 -1.86 -1.70
#